data_AF-A0A969QDL5-F1
#
_entry.id   AF-A0A969QDL5-F1
#
_cell.length_a   1.000
_cell.length_b   1.000
_cell.length_c   1.000
_cell.angle_alpha   90.00
_cell.angle_beta   90.00
_cell.angle_gamma   90.00
#
_symmetry.space_group_name_H-M   'P 1'
#
loop_
_entity.id
_entity.type
_entity.pdbx_description
1 polymer ?
#
loop_
_entity_poly.entity_id
_entity_poly.type
_entity_poly.pdbx_seq_one_letter_code
_entity_poly.pdbx_strand_id
1 'polypeptide(L)'
;MNSTDRSQNLTNWSKLDSRWRELAQRDDRGNSSSNGQIWGVPYRWGTTVIIYRRDKLTEANIPIPQDWADLWNPQLRQRISLLDRSREVIGLTLKKLGYSYNTTDLDRVPNLKAELAKLHQQVKSYSADRYLQPLVIGETWVAVGWSLDAMDLIQRIPILVRSCRVLARLFLPIFGCNHLSHRSCRLPIERYLAIAIDSI
;
A
#
# COMPACT_ATOMS: atom_id res chain seq x y z
N MET A 1 -11.99 31.83 -24.61
CA MET A 1 -11.11 31.95 -23.43
C MET A 1 -9.94 31.00 -23.64
N ASN A 2 -8.75 31.53 -23.93
CA ASN A 2 -7.55 30.72 -24.11
C ASN A 2 -7.16 30.12 -22.76
N SER A 3 -7.39 28.82 -22.58
CA SER A 3 -6.85 28.08 -21.44
C SER A 3 -5.33 28.02 -21.62
N THR A 4 -4.60 28.90 -20.95
CA THR A 4 -3.14 28.86 -20.89
C THR A 4 -2.74 27.48 -20.41
N ASP A 5 -1.99 26.76 -21.24
CA ASP A 5 -1.47 25.45 -20.91
C ASP A 5 -0.53 25.57 -19.69
N ARG A 6 -1.05 25.21 -18.52
CA ARG A 6 -0.34 25.29 -17.23
C ARG A 6 0.89 24.38 -17.18
N SER A 7 1.08 23.49 -18.16
CA SER A 7 2.28 22.66 -18.28
C SER A 7 3.56 23.46 -18.47
N GLN A 8 3.48 24.64 -19.10
CA GLN A 8 4.65 25.47 -19.37
C GLN A 8 5.25 26.11 -18.11
N ASN A 9 4.49 26.20 -17.01
CA ASN A 9 4.98 26.71 -15.73
C ASN A 9 5.63 25.64 -14.84
N LEU A 10 5.54 24.36 -15.21
CA LEU A 10 6.14 23.26 -14.44
C LEU A 10 7.45 22.83 -15.11
N THR A 11 8.56 23.44 -14.71
CA THR A 11 9.92 23.27 -15.27
C THR A 11 10.41 21.82 -15.33
N ASN A 12 9.88 20.92 -14.49
CA ASN A 12 10.28 19.50 -14.45
C ASN A 12 9.19 18.52 -14.93
N TRP A 13 8.07 19.00 -15.47
CA TRP A 13 6.96 18.13 -15.86
C TRP A 13 7.36 17.02 -16.84
N SER A 14 8.14 17.34 -17.87
CA SER A 14 8.63 16.40 -18.87
C SER A 14 9.59 15.33 -18.30
N LYS A 15 10.14 15.54 -17.10
CA LYS A 15 11.03 14.59 -16.41
C LYS A 15 10.26 13.52 -15.62
N LEU A 16 8.98 13.75 -15.31
CA LEU A 16 8.15 12.75 -14.63
C LEU A 16 7.93 11.54 -15.52
N ASP A 17 7.86 10.34 -14.93
CA ASP A 17 7.47 9.12 -15.64
C ASP A 17 6.12 9.32 -16.37
N SER A 18 5.97 8.75 -17.56
CA SER A 18 4.74 8.94 -18.37
C SER A 18 3.49 8.54 -17.62
N ARG A 19 3.55 7.49 -16.79
CA ARG A 19 2.42 7.02 -15.97
C ARG A 19 1.92 8.10 -15.01
N TRP A 20 2.84 8.85 -14.41
CA TRP A 20 2.48 9.93 -13.48
C TRP A 20 1.86 11.12 -14.22
N ARG A 21 2.38 11.44 -15.41
CA ARG A 21 1.81 12.50 -16.25
C ARG A 21 0.40 12.13 -16.71
N GLU A 22 0.20 10.91 -17.20
CA GLU A 22 -1.11 10.39 -17.60
C GLU A 22 -2.13 10.40 -16.45
N LEU A 23 -1.72 10.04 -15.24
CA LEU A 23 -2.59 10.09 -14.06
C LEU A 23 -3.01 11.49 -13.65
N ALA A 24 -2.20 12.50 -13.96
CA ALA A 24 -2.42 13.88 -13.59
C ALA A 24 -3.06 14.74 -14.69
N GLN A 25 -3.09 14.25 -15.93
CA GLN A 25 -3.72 14.95 -17.06
C GLN A 25 -5.17 14.48 -17.28
N ARG A 26 -6.07 15.43 -17.50
CA ARG A 26 -7.49 15.19 -17.73
C ARG A 26 -8.04 16.05 -18.87
N ASP A 27 -8.99 15.49 -19.61
CA ASP A 27 -9.82 16.23 -20.57
C ASP A 27 -10.83 17.13 -19.82
N ASP A 28 -11.56 17.96 -20.57
CA ASP A 28 -12.58 18.86 -20.00
C ASP A 28 -13.77 18.12 -19.38
N ARG A 29 -13.89 16.80 -19.61
CA ARG A 29 -14.92 15.92 -19.04
C ARG A 29 -14.40 15.16 -17.81
N GLY A 30 -13.15 15.36 -17.40
CA GLY A 30 -12.53 14.72 -16.25
C GLY A 30 -12.00 13.30 -16.51
N ASN A 31 -11.87 12.86 -17.77
CA ASN A 31 -11.28 11.56 -18.13
C ASN A 31 -9.76 11.67 -18.32
N SER A 32 -9.04 10.57 -18.06
CA SER A 32 -7.59 10.49 -18.31
C SER A 32 -7.28 10.69 -19.79
N SER A 33 -6.41 11.66 -20.10
CA SER A 33 -6.06 12.04 -21.46
C SER A 33 -4.62 12.55 -21.49
N SER A 34 -3.77 11.98 -22.35
CA SER A 34 -2.35 12.36 -22.48
C SER A 34 -2.14 13.76 -23.08
N ASN A 35 -3.15 14.27 -23.77
CA ASN A 35 -3.21 15.62 -24.31
C ASN A 35 -4.14 16.55 -23.50
N GLY A 36 -4.57 16.11 -22.32
CA GLY A 36 -5.43 16.87 -21.41
C GLY A 36 -4.67 17.93 -20.61
N GLN A 37 -5.44 18.81 -19.95
CA GLN A 37 -4.87 19.78 -19.03
C GLN A 37 -4.27 19.08 -17.80
N ILE A 38 -3.25 19.67 -17.17
CA ILE A 38 -2.71 19.19 -15.91
C ILE A 38 -3.64 19.60 -14.77
N TRP A 39 -4.20 18.62 -14.06
CA TRP A 39 -5.12 18.84 -12.93
C TRP A 39 -4.44 18.59 -11.58
N GLY A 40 -3.25 17.98 -11.56
CA GLY A 40 -2.49 17.75 -10.34
C GLY A 40 -1.04 17.39 -10.61
N VAL A 41 -0.24 17.31 -9.55
CA VAL A 41 1.15 16.84 -9.61
C VAL A 41 1.34 15.86 -8.45
N PRO A 42 1.91 14.67 -8.68
CA PRO A 42 2.17 13.73 -7.61
C PRO A 42 3.22 14.29 -6.66
N TYR A 43 2.82 14.55 -5.41
CA TYR A 43 3.73 15.01 -4.36
C TYR A 43 4.36 13.83 -3.60
N ARG A 44 3.53 12.93 -3.11
CA ARG A 44 3.95 11.69 -2.42
C ARG A 44 3.07 10.53 -2.87
N TRP A 45 3.65 9.34 -2.88
CA TRP A 45 2.95 8.09 -3.15
C TRP A 45 3.45 7.00 -2.22
N GLY A 46 2.65 5.96 -2.04
CA GLY A 46 2.97 4.86 -1.15
C GLY A 46 2.12 3.64 -1.47
N THR A 47 2.30 2.59 -0.68
CA THR A 47 1.54 1.35 -0.81
C THR A 47 1.05 0.88 0.56
N THR A 48 -0.04 0.12 0.57
CA THR A 48 -0.45 -0.61 1.76
C THR A 48 0.45 -1.84 1.92
N VAL A 49 1.03 -2.02 3.10
CA VAL A 49 2.01 -3.06 3.39
C VAL A 49 1.64 -3.82 4.66
N ILE A 50 2.12 -5.07 4.74
CA ILE A 50 2.12 -5.85 5.98
C ILE A 50 3.43 -5.58 6.71
N ILE A 51 3.35 -5.14 7.96
CA ILE A 51 4.48 -5.00 8.89
C ILE A 51 4.29 -6.01 10.02
N TYR A 52 5.37 -6.64 10.47
CA TYR A 52 5.30 -7.64 11.52
C TYR A 52 6.49 -7.58 12.46
N ARG A 53 6.30 -8.12 13.66
CA ARG A 53 7.33 -8.33 14.68
C ARG A 53 8.04 -9.66 14.44
N ARG A 54 9.28 -9.61 13.96
CA ARG A 54 10.07 -10.82 13.66
C ARG A 54 10.29 -11.67 14.90
N ASP A 55 10.59 -11.04 16.04
CA ASP A 55 10.81 -11.70 17.32
C ASP A 55 9.61 -12.55 17.73
N LYS A 56 8.40 -11.99 17.67
CA LYS A 56 7.17 -12.69 18.08
C LYS A 56 6.75 -13.81 17.15
N LEU A 57 6.89 -13.61 15.83
CA LEU A 57 6.58 -14.68 14.89
C LEU A 57 7.57 -15.84 14.98
N THR A 58 8.87 -15.55 15.14
CA THR A 58 9.88 -16.60 15.33
C THR A 58 9.68 -17.36 16.63
N GLU A 59 9.46 -16.66 17.75
CA GLU A 59 9.21 -17.27 19.08
C GLU A 59 8.00 -18.21 19.04
N ALA A 60 6.93 -17.80 18.37
CA ALA A 60 5.69 -18.58 18.26
C ALA A 60 5.68 -19.61 17.10
N ASN A 61 6.80 -19.75 16.36
CA ASN A 61 6.90 -20.57 15.16
C ASN A 61 5.77 -20.31 14.12
N ILE A 62 5.41 -19.05 13.95
CA ILE A 62 4.41 -18.59 12.98
C ILE A 62 5.12 -18.22 11.67
N PRO A 63 4.65 -18.71 10.50
CA PRO A 63 5.22 -18.33 9.22
C PRO A 63 5.17 -16.82 8.98
N ILE A 64 6.21 -16.28 8.36
CA ILE A 64 6.26 -14.86 7.97
C ILE A 64 5.20 -14.60 6.88
N PRO A 65 4.28 -13.63 7.06
CA PRO A 65 3.28 -13.29 6.06
C PRO A 65 3.91 -12.90 4.71
N GLN A 66 3.51 -13.59 3.64
CA GLN A 66 3.94 -13.37 2.26
C GLN A 66 2.84 -12.79 1.37
N ASP A 67 1.57 -13.04 1.69
CA ASP A 67 0.40 -12.53 0.98
C ASP A 67 -0.72 -12.10 1.96
N TRP A 68 -1.73 -11.41 1.46
CA TRP A 68 -2.90 -10.97 2.22
C TRP A 68 -3.66 -12.14 2.86
N ALA A 69 -3.66 -13.29 2.20
CA ALA A 69 -4.30 -14.51 2.72
C ALA A 69 -3.72 -14.96 4.06
N ASP A 70 -2.45 -14.68 4.34
CA ASP A 70 -1.78 -15.09 5.58
C ASP A 70 -2.33 -14.37 6.82
N LEU A 71 -3.01 -13.22 6.63
CA LEU A 71 -3.71 -12.52 7.71
C LEU A 71 -4.86 -13.35 8.30
N TRP A 72 -5.31 -14.41 7.62
CA TRP A 72 -6.33 -15.33 8.12
C TRP A 72 -5.78 -16.51 8.91
N ASN A 73 -4.46 -16.58 9.15
CA ASN A 73 -3.87 -17.63 9.98
C ASN A 73 -4.51 -17.61 11.39
N PRO A 74 -5.14 -18.71 11.86
CA PRO A 74 -5.72 -18.81 13.21
C PRO A 74 -4.76 -18.49 14.36
N GLN A 75 -3.45 -18.67 14.16
CA GLN A 75 -2.43 -18.33 15.15
C GLN A 75 -2.29 -16.80 15.36
N LEU A 76 -2.83 -15.99 14.45
CA LEU A 76 -2.86 -14.53 14.55
C LEU A 76 -4.13 -13.98 15.25
N ARG A 77 -4.89 -14.83 15.94
CA ARG A 77 -6.13 -14.43 16.60
C ARG A 77 -5.90 -13.32 17.63
N GLN A 78 -6.57 -12.19 17.44
CA GLN A 78 -6.37 -10.97 18.25
C GLN A 78 -4.90 -10.49 18.28
N ARG A 79 -4.15 -10.71 17.19
CA ARG A 79 -2.74 -10.29 17.04
C ARG A 79 -2.51 -9.33 15.87
N ILE A 80 -3.57 -8.89 15.19
CA ILE A 80 -3.47 -7.96 14.05
C ILE A 80 -3.98 -6.57 14.44
N SER A 81 -3.29 -5.51 14.07
CA SER A 81 -3.84 -4.14 14.02
C SER A 81 -4.04 -3.69 12.58
N LEU A 82 -5.19 -3.11 12.26
CA LEU A 82 -5.52 -2.66 10.90
C LEU A 82 -5.86 -1.17 10.86
N LEU A 83 -5.68 -0.58 9.68
CA LEU A 83 -6.26 0.69 9.29
C LEU A 83 -7.80 0.64 9.41
N ASP A 84 -8.39 1.63 10.08
CA ASP A 84 -9.84 1.85 10.09
C ASP A 84 -10.31 2.56 8.81
N ARG A 85 -10.13 1.89 7.68
CA ARG A 85 -10.52 2.38 6.35
C ARG A 85 -11.20 1.26 5.59
N SER A 86 -12.48 1.45 5.27
CA SER A 86 -13.31 0.45 4.58
C SER A 86 -12.69 -0.02 3.27
N ARG A 87 -12.15 0.90 2.45
CA ARG A 87 -11.47 0.58 1.20
C ARG A 87 -10.27 -0.36 1.39
N GLU A 88 -9.49 -0.17 2.45
CA GLU A 88 -8.33 -1.02 2.75
C GLU A 88 -8.77 -2.40 3.19
N VAL A 89 -9.71 -2.48 4.13
CA VAL A 89 -10.18 -3.75 4.72
C VAL A 89 -10.95 -4.60 3.70
N ILE A 90 -11.83 -3.97 2.92
CA ILE A 90 -12.56 -4.67 1.85
C ILE A 90 -11.59 -5.04 0.74
N GLY A 91 -10.74 -4.09 0.31
CA GLY A 91 -9.79 -4.30 -0.78
C GLY A 91 -8.79 -5.42 -0.52
N LEU A 92 -8.21 -5.52 0.67
CA LEU A 92 -7.31 -6.63 1.02
C LEU A 92 -8.06 -7.97 1.04
N THR A 93 -9.34 -7.98 1.47
CA THR A 93 -10.18 -9.18 1.46
C THR A 93 -10.52 -9.62 0.04
N LEU A 94 -10.82 -8.68 -0.85
CA LEU A 94 -11.00 -8.93 -2.28
C LEU A 94 -9.73 -9.53 -2.89
N LYS A 95 -8.55 -8.99 -2.54
CA LYS A 95 -7.26 -9.51 -3.01
C LYS A 95 -7.02 -10.94 -2.53
N LYS A 96 -7.37 -11.28 -1.29
CA LYS A 96 -7.36 -12.68 -0.81
C LYS A 96 -8.28 -13.58 -1.64
N LEU A 97 -9.47 -13.10 -1.96
CA LEU A 97 -10.46 -13.84 -2.73
C LEU A 97 -10.13 -13.92 -4.25
N GLY A 98 -9.04 -13.30 -4.69
CA GLY A 98 -8.63 -13.28 -6.10
C GLY A 98 -9.31 -12.20 -6.95
N TYR A 99 -10.09 -11.31 -6.34
CA TYR A 99 -10.78 -10.21 -7.03
C TYR A 99 -9.92 -8.95 -7.12
N SER A 100 -10.33 -8.04 -8.00
CA SER A 100 -9.74 -6.71 -8.09
C SER A 100 -10.01 -5.91 -6.82
N TYR A 101 -9.02 -5.13 -6.36
CA TYR A 101 -9.19 -4.17 -5.28
C TYR A 101 -10.24 -3.09 -5.62
N ASN A 102 -10.45 -2.84 -6.91
CA ASN A 102 -11.40 -1.84 -7.43
C ASN A 102 -12.75 -2.45 -7.83
N THR A 103 -13.08 -3.66 -7.36
CA THR A 103 -14.40 -4.26 -7.62
C THR A 103 -15.48 -3.37 -7.02
N THR A 104 -16.43 -2.92 -7.86
CA THR A 104 -17.51 -2.02 -7.46
C THR A 104 -18.78 -2.77 -7.02
N ASP A 105 -19.09 -3.89 -7.67
CA ASP A 105 -20.23 -4.74 -7.32
C ASP A 105 -19.82 -5.79 -6.28
N LEU A 106 -19.84 -5.37 -5.01
CA LEU A 106 -19.43 -6.20 -3.87
C LEU A 106 -20.42 -7.33 -3.57
N ASP A 107 -21.69 -7.18 -3.94
CA ASP A 107 -22.74 -8.18 -3.68
C ASP A 107 -22.56 -9.43 -4.54
N ARG A 108 -21.87 -9.32 -5.68
CA ARG A 108 -21.49 -10.46 -6.53
C ARG A 108 -20.26 -11.22 -6.05
N VAL A 109 -19.58 -10.75 -5.00
CA VAL A 109 -18.38 -11.42 -4.50
C VAL A 109 -18.77 -12.52 -3.50
N PRO A 110 -18.65 -13.81 -3.86
CA PRO A 110 -19.04 -14.90 -2.99
C PRO A 110 -18.17 -14.89 -1.71
N ASN A 111 -18.81 -15.18 -0.58
CA ASN A 111 -18.18 -15.31 0.73
C ASN A 111 -17.51 -14.04 1.29
N LEU A 112 -17.66 -12.87 0.65
CA LEU A 112 -17.01 -11.63 1.11
C LEU A 112 -17.31 -11.30 2.57
N LYS A 113 -18.59 -11.31 2.96
CA LYS A 113 -19.02 -11.03 4.35
C LYS A 113 -18.44 -12.04 5.35
N ALA A 114 -18.42 -13.32 4.98
CA ALA A 114 -17.87 -14.38 5.84
C ALA A 114 -16.36 -14.22 6.02
N GLU A 115 -15.63 -13.87 4.96
CA GLU A 115 -14.19 -13.65 5.03
C GLU A 115 -13.83 -12.38 5.81
N LEU A 116 -14.62 -11.31 5.69
CA LEU A 116 -14.49 -10.13 6.54
C LEU A 116 -14.70 -10.46 8.01
N ALA A 117 -15.70 -11.29 8.35
CA ALA A 117 -15.94 -11.73 9.71
C ALA A 117 -14.78 -12.58 10.25
N LYS A 118 -14.21 -13.48 9.43
CA LYS A 118 -13.01 -14.26 9.81
C LYS A 118 -11.80 -13.35 10.04
N LEU A 119 -11.58 -12.36 9.17
CA LEU A 119 -10.50 -11.38 9.36
C LEU A 119 -10.70 -10.64 10.67
N HIS A 120 -11.91 -10.17 10.95
CA HIS A 120 -12.23 -9.45 12.18
C HIS A 120 -11.85 -10.23 13.45
N GLN A 121 -11.99 -11.56 13.45
CA GLN A 121 -11.56 -12.40 14.59
C GLN A 121 -10.04 -12.34 14.83
N GLN A 122 -9.24 -12.14 13.78
CA GLN A 122 -7.79 -11.99 13.86
C GLN A 122 -7.37 -10.60 14.34
N VAL A 123 -8.22 -9.59 14.10
CA VAL A 123 -7.92 -8.19 14.37
C VAL A 123 -8.23 -7.85 15.82
N LYS A 124 -7.23 -7.32 16.50
CA LYS A 124 -7.34 -6.79 17.86
C LYS A 124 -7.89 -5.36 17.87
N SER A 125 -7.47 -4.55 16.91
CA SER A 125 -7.89 -3.14 16.84
C SER A 125 -7.88 -2.59 15.43
N TYR A 126 -8.78 -1.63 15.21
CA TYR A 126 -8.83 -0.76 14.04
C TYR A 126 -8.51 0.65 14.49
N SER A 127 -7.68 1.36 13.74
CA SER A 127 -7.40 2.77 14.02
C SER A 127 -7.07 3.51 12.73
N ALA A 128 -7.52 4.76 12.62
CA ALA A 128 -7.23 5.60 11.47
C ALA A 128 -5.78 6.12 11.46
N ASP A 129 -5.18 6.33 12.63
CA ASP A 129 -3.92 7.05 12.84
C ASP A 129 -2.91 6.29 13.73
N ARG A 130 -3.38 5.45 14.66
CA ARG A 130 -2.55 4.74 15.65
C ARG A 130 -2.41 3.24 15.39
N TYR A 131 -2.70 2.78 14.18
CA TYR A 131 -2.69 1.36 13.83
C TYR A 131 -1.31 0.68 13.95
N LEU A 132 -0.20 1.43 13.92
CA LEU A 132 1.16 0.91 14.16
C LEU A 132 1.56 0.90 15.64
N GLN A 133 0.89 1.67 16.49
CA GLN A 133 1.25 1.78 17.91
C GLN A 133 1.15 0.42 18.64
N PRO A 134 0.08 -0.39 18.48
CA PRO A 134 -0.01 -1.72 19.07
C PRO A 134 1.13 -2.66 18.65
N LEU A 135 1.63 -2.51 17.42
CA LEU A 135 2.75 -3.32 16.92
C LEU A 135 4.06 -2.93 17.61
N VAL A 136 4.31 -1.62 17.75
CA VAL A 136 5.51 -1.08 18.40
C VAL A 136 5.60 -1.56 19.84
N ILE A 137 4.51 -1.48 20.61
CA ILE A 137 4.48 -1.90 22.02
C ILE A 137 4.37 -3.43 22.19
N GLY A 138 4.20 -4.19 21.11
CA GLY A 138 4.15 -5.66 21.13
C GLY A 138 2.81 -6.27 21.50
N GLU A 139 1.75 -5.46 21.53
CA GLU A 139 0.39 -5.93 21.74
C GLU A 139 -0.16 -6.70 20.53
N THR A 140 0.15 -6.24 19.32
CA THR A 140 -0.08 -6.95 18.06
C THR A 140 1.24 -7.41 17.47
N TRP A 141 1.19 -8.45 16.64
CA TRP A 141 2.36 -9.07 16.02
C TRP A 141 2.45 -8.75 14.54
N VAL A 142 1.31 -8.37 13.94
CA VAL A 142 1.18 -7.94 12.56
C VAL A 142 0.36 -6.66 12.53
N ALA A 143 0.74 -5.73 11.66
CA ALA A 143 -0.05 -4.57 11.32
C ALA A 143 -0.18 -4.45 9.79
N VAL A 144 -1.30 -3.92 9.33
CA VAL A 144 -1.45 -3.46 7.94
C VAL A 144 -1.56 -1.95 7.96
N GLY A 145 -0.73 -1.31 7.14
CA GLY A 145 -0.50 0.12 7.21
C GLY A 145 0.04 0.70 5.91
N TRP A 146 0.12 2.03 5.83
CA TRP A 146 0.77 2.68 4.70
C TRP A 146 2.29 2.61 4.84
N SER A 147 2.97 2.41 3.71
CA SER A 147 4.41 2.24 3.65
C SER A 147 5.17 3.47 4.17
N LEU A 148 4.63 4.67 3.92
CA LEU A 148 5.26 5.92 4.35
C LEU A 148 5.30 6.03 5.88
N ASP A 149 4.22 5.64 6.56
CA ASP A 149 4.13 5.69 8.02
C ASP A 149 5.03 4.62 8.67
N ALA A 150 5.20 3.48 8.00
CA ALA A 150 6.01 2.37 8.50
C ALA A 150 7.52 2.54 8.28
N MET A 151 7.95 3.32 7.27
CA MET A 151 9.36 3.42 6.88
C MET A 151 10.25 3.90 8.03
N ASP A 152 9.86 5.01 8.68
CA ASP A 152 10.63 5.59 9.78
C ASP A 152 10.70 4.64 10.98
N LEU A 153 9.59 3.94 11.27
CA LEU A 153 9.53 2.99 12.39
C LEU A 153 10.40 1.76 12.15
N ILE A 154 10.38 1.19 10.94
CA ILE A 154 11.22 0.03 10.58
C ILE A 154 12.71 0.39 10.65
N GLN A 155 13.08 1.62 10.29
CA GLN A 155 14.47 2.07 10.42
C GLN A 155 14.91 2.21 11.89
N ARG A 156 14.02 2.70 12.76
CA ARG A 156 14.31 2.93 14.19
C ARG A 156 14.20 1.67 15.05
N ILE A 157 13.37 0.71 14.66
CA ILE A 157 13.02 -0.47 15.45
C ILE A 157 13.32 -1.74 14.64
N PRO A 158 14.54 -2.32 14.71
CA PRO A 158 15.00 -3.37 13.80
C PRO A 158 14.23 -4.70 13.86
N ILE A 159 13.48 -4.94 14.94
CA ILE A 159 12.60 -6.11 15.07
C ILE A 159 11.34 -6.01 14.20
N LEU A 160 10.98 -4.79 13.76
CA LEU A 160 9.87 -4.55 12.84
C LEU A 160 10.36 -4.75 11.41
N VAL A 161 9.61 -5.54 10.65
CA VAL A 161 9.96 -5.89 9.29
C VAL A 161 8.72 -5.78 8.41
N ARG A 162 8.89 -5.28 7.19
CA ARG A 162 7.83 -5.31 6.17
C ARG A 162 7.92 -6.57 5.31
N SER A 163 6.79 -7.11 4.90
CA SER A 163 6.75 -8.21 3.94
C SER A 163 7.21 -7.73 2.55
N CYS A 164 8.26 -8.35 2.00
CA CYS A 164 8.79 -8.01 0.67
C CYS A 164 7.91 -8.54 -0.47
N ARG A 165 7.25 -9.69 -0.30
CA ARG A 165 6.51 -10.38 -1.37
C ARG A 165 5.17 -9.71 -1.71
N VAL A 166 4.43 -9.26 -0.68
CA VAL A 166 3.21 -8.45 -0.86
C VAL A 166 3.51 -7.23 -1.72
N LEU A 167 4.64 -6.59 -1.44
CA LEU A 167 5.07 -5.42 -2.17
C LEU A 167 5.51 -5.79 -3.60
N ALA A 168 6.28 -6.85 -3.79
CA ALA A 168 6.66 -7.34 -5.12
C ALA A 168 5.44 -7.54 -6.05
N ARG A 169 4.35 -8.12 -5.54
CA ARG A 169 3.14 -8.44 -6.32
C ARG A 169 2.31 -7.21 -6.70
N LEU A 170 2.37 -6.14 -5.89
CA LEU A 170 1.80 -4.84 -6.24
C LEU A 170 2.65 -4.11 -7.30
N PHE A 171 3.98 -4.26 -7.23
CA PHE A 171 4.91 -3.54 -8.08
C PHE A 171 5.19 -4.21 -9.43
N LEU A 172 5.10 -5.54 -9.54
CA LEU A 172 5.28 -6.28 -10.79
C LEU A 172 4.43 -5.75 -11.96
N PRO A 173 3.11 -5.55 -11.80
CA PRO A 173 2.28 -5.00 -12.88
C PRO A 173 2.50 -3.49 -13.10
N ILE A 174 2.99 -2.76 -12.08
CA ILE A 174 3.15 -1.31 -12.17
C ILE A 174 4.50 -0.95 -12.79
N PHE A 175 5.60 -1.59 -12.40
CA PHE A 175 6.98 -1.23 -12.76
C PHE A 175 7.75 -2.32 -13.54
N GLY A 176 7.11 -3.44 -13.92
CA GLY A 176 7.74 -4.44 -14.80
C GLY A 176 9.05 -5.04 -14.26
N CYS A 177 9.20 -5.12 -12.94
CA CYS A 177 10.48 -5.50 -12.32
C CYS A 177 10.57 -7.04 -12.15
N ASN A 178 11.21 -7.72 -13.11
CA ASN A 178 11.39 -9.19 -13.14
C ASN A 178 12.53 -9.72 -12.25
N HIS A 179 13.14 -8.91 -11.38
CA HIS A 179 14.26 -9.35 -10.55
C HIS A 179 14.16 -8.81 -9.12
N LEU A 180 13.49 -9.55 -8.24
CA LEU A 180 13.47 -9.31 -6.80
C LEU A 180 14.16 -10.49 -6.09
N SER A 181 15.48 -10.37 -5.94
CA SER A 181 16.27 -11.25 -5.08
C SER A 181 16.05 -10.89 -3.60
N HIS A 182 15.91 -11.92 -2.77
CA HIS A 182 15.59 -11.87 -1.32
C HIS A 182 16.48 -10.95 -0.46
N ARG A 183 17.63 -10.48 -0.96
CA ARG A 183 18.61 -9.71 -0.16
C ARG A 183 18.62 -8.20 -0.40
N SER A 184 17.87 -7.67 -1.37
CA SER A 184 17.89 -6.24 -1.65
C SER A 184 16.51 -5.69 -1.99
N CYS A 185 15.61 -5.67 -1.00
CA CYS A 185 14.40 -4.85 -1.06
C CYS A 185 14.73 -3.37 -0.76
N ARG A 186 15.75 -2.78 -1.41
CA ARG A 186 15.87 -1.31 -1.48
C ARG A 186 15.00 -0.87 -2.63
N LEU A 187 13.75 -0.54 -2.34
CA LEU A 187 12.83 -0.11 -3.39
C LEU A 187 13.31 1.22 -3.99
N PRO A 188 13.08 1.47 -5.27
CA PRO A 188 13.36 2.75 -5.92
C PRO A 188 12.48 3.91 -5.40
N ILE A 189 11.83 3.78 -4.23
CA ILE A 189 11.05 4.85 -3.57
C ILE A 189 11.94 6.09 -3.34
N GLU A 190 13.21 5.87 -2.96
CA GLU A 190 14.21 6.93 -2.78
C GLU A 190 14.45 7.75 -4.07
N ARG A 191 14.34 7.14 -5.26
CA ARG A 191 14.52 7.87 -6.54
C ARG A 191 13.32 8.72 -6.91
N TYR A 192 12.10 8.31 -6.55
CA TYR A 192 10.90 9.08 -6.86
C TYR A 192 10.63 10.20 -5.86
N LEU A 193 11.08 10.08 -4.62
CA LEU A 193 10.96 11.14 -3.62
C LEU A 193 11.82 12.38 -3.96
N ALA A 194 13.01 12.17 -4.53
CA ALA A 194 13.92 13.25 -4.91
C ALA A 194 13.35 14.16 -6.01
N ILE A 195 12.64 13.59 -7.00
CA ILE A 195 12.11 14.37 -8.14
C ILE A 195 10.96 15.31 -7.71
N ALA A 196 10.20 14.94 -6.68
CA ALA A 196 9.08 15.74 -6.18
C ALA A 196 9.53 16.88 -5.25
N ILE A 197 10.64 16.72 -4.54
CA ILE A 197 11.16 17.74 -3.60
C ILE A 197 11.89 18.87 -4.36
N ASP A 198 12.53 18.57 -5.49
CA ASP A 198 13.22 19.58 -6.33
C ASP A 198 12.26 20.35 -7.28
N SER A 199 10.95 20.20 -7.09
CA SER A 199 9.91 20.79 -7.96
C SER A 199 8.97 21.76 -7.22
N ILE A 200 9.34 22.21 -6.02
CA ILE A 200 8.75 23.33 -5.26
C ILE A 200 9.84 24.37 -5.07
#